data_AF-G9L189-F1
#
_entry.id   AF-G9L189-F1
#
_cell.length_a   1.000
_cell.length_b   1.000
_cell.length_c   1.000
_cell.angle_alpha   90.00
_cell.angle_beta   90.00
_cell.angle_gamma   90.00
#
_symmetry.space_group_name_H-M   'P 1'
#
loop_
_entity.id
_entity.type
_entity.pdbx_description
1 polymer ?
#
loop_
_entity_poly.entity_id
_entity_poly.type
_entity_poly.pdbx_seq_one_letter_code
_entity_poly.pdbx_strand_id
1 'polypeptide(L)'
;APQPCTVVPVLLELGGSPGVLAPGSKALLSLRITSFSGPQDLDLRTSVSPSFPLTSNLSRVRLELNESAWGSLWLEVPDSAAPDSVVTVTVTVTGREASPGPPPHAFLRLLVLGPALQDPLAAPAHSSGPILTSTSPASTLVTQGRAGGG
;
A
#
# COMPACT_ATOMS: atom_id res chain seq x y z
N ALA A 1 4.51 47.05 19.20
CA ALA A 1 3.21 46.37 19.10
C ALA A 1 3.42 44.89 19.42
N PRO A 2 2.52 44.22 20.17
CA PRO A 2 2.62 42.77 20.38
C PRO A 2 2.33 42.03 19.07
N GLN A 3 3.11 40.99 18.76
CA GLN A 3 2.86 40.16 17.58
C GLN A 3 1.57 39.36 17.74
N PRO A 4 0.76 39.19 16.68
CA PRO A 4 -0.36 38.26 16.69
C PRO A 4 0.17 36.82 16.80
N CYS A 5 -0.02 36.19 17.96
CA CYS A 5 0.19 34.75 18.12
C CYS A 5 -1.08 34.01 17.70
N THR A 6 -1.04 33.31 16.57
CA THR A 6 -2.16 32.43 16.16
C THR A 6 -1.87 31.03 16.71
N VAL A 7 -2.68 30.58 17.65
CA VAL A 7 -2.60 29.22 18.20
C VAL A 7 -3.38 28.28 17.29
N VAL A 8 -2.79 27.14 16.94
CA VAL A 8 -3.46 26.13 16.13
C VAL A 8 -4.46 25.37 17.02
N PRO A 9 -5.76 25.40 16.69
CA PRO A 9 -6.78 24.82 17.56
C PRO A 9 -6.80 23.29 17.55
N VAL A 10 -6.35 22.68 16.45
CA VAL A 10 -6.33 21.23 16.20
C VAL A 10 -5.09 20.86 15.39
N LEU A 11 -4.36 19.84 15.83
CA LEU A 11 -3.25 19.23 15.10
C LEU A 11 -3.70 17.92 14.47
N LEU A 12 -3.33 17.74 13.20
CA LEU A 12 -3.57 16.53 12.42
C LEU A 12 -2.23 15.94 12.00
N GLU A 13 -1.99 14.68 12.34
CA GLU A 13 -0.77 13.96 12.02
C GLU A 13 -1.14 12.73 11.19
N LEU A 14 -0.50 12.58 10.03
CA LEU A 14 -0.65 11.42 9.16
C LEU A 14 0.72 10.74 9.04
N GLY A 15 0.78 9.47 9.41
CA GLY A 15 1.97 8.64 9.34
C GLY A 15 1.64 7.30 8.71
N GLY A 16 2.62 6.42 8.60
CA GLY A 16 2.45 5.13 7.96
C GLY A 16 3.77 4.61 7.42
N SER A 17 3.79 3.34 7.06
CA SER A 17 5.02 2.67 6.64
C SER A 17 5.78 3.46 5.57
N PRO A 18 7.08 3.78 5.79
CA PRO A 18 7.98 4.25 4.73
C PRO A 18 8.36 3.12 3.74
N GLY A 19 7.78 1.93 3.92
CA GLY A 19 7.97 0.78 3.06
C GLY A 19 7.34 0.98 1.69
N VAL A 20 8.08 0.48 0.70
CA VAL A 20 7.72 0.43 -0.71
C VAL A 20 6.27 -0.03 -0.91
N LEU A 21 5.44 0.81 -1.53
CA LEU A 21 4.16 0.37 -2.06
C LEU A 21 4.42 -0.46 -3.32
N ALA A 22 3.79 -1.61 -3.44
CA ALA A 22 3.86 -2.43 -4.64
C ALA A 22 2.47 -2.48 -5.29
N PRO A 23 2.36 -2.60 -6.62
CA PRO A 23 1.09 -2.89 -7.26
C PRO A 23 0.43 -4.13 -6.63
N GLY A 24 -0.86 -4.05 -6.34
CA GLY A 24 -1.63 -5.11 -5.67
C GLY A 24 -1.48 -5.16 -4.14
N SER A 25 -0.68 -4.28 -3.53
CA SER A 25 -0.45 -4.28 -2.09
C SER A 25 -1.49 -3.45 -1.31
N LYS A 26 -1.57 -3.71 0.00
CA LYS A 26 -2.33 -2.90 0.95
C LYS A 26 -1.38 -2.28 1.97
N ALA A 27 -1.53 -0.98 2.24
CA ALA A 27 -0.74 -0.25 3.21
C ALA A 27 -1.62 0.30 4.32
N LEU A 28 -1.13 0.17 5.55
CA LEU A 28 -1.74 0.75 6.75
C LEU A 28 -1.06 2.07 7.09
N LEU A 29 -1.85 3.12 7.17
CA LEU A 29 -1.46 4.48 7.56
C LEU A 29 -2.03 4.79 8.94
N SER A 30 -1.25 5.47 9.78
CA SER A 30 -1.67 5.94 11.09
C SER A 30 -2.17 7.39 11.00
N LEU A 31 -3.24 7.66 11.72
CA LEU A 31 -3.81 9.00 11.85
C LEU A 31 -3.86 9.37 13.32
N ARG A 32 -3.47 10.59 13.64
CA ARG A 32 -3.63 11.16 14.98
C ARG A 32 -4.18 12.56 14.89
N ILE A 33 -5.11 12.86 15.79
CA ILE A 33 -5.78 14.15 15.88
C ILE A 33 -5.66 14.59 17.33
N THR A 34 -5.26 15.82 17.56
CA THR A 34 -5.17 16.41 18.90
C THR A 34 -5.91 17.74 18.90
N SER A 35 -6.86 17.90 19.82
CA SER A 35 -7.54 19.18 20.05
C SER A 35 -6.80 19.97 21.13
N PHE A 36 -6.42 21.20 20.84
CA PHE A 36 -5.87 22.15 21.82
C PHE A 36 -6.89 23.22 22.22
N SER A 37 -8.09 23.14 21.65
CA SER A 37 -9.22 23.98 22.03
C SER A 37 -10.21 23.11 22.81
N GLY A 38 -11.24 23.71 23.40
CA GLY A 38 -12.24 22.99 24.19
C GLY A 38 -13.03 21.91 23.41
N PRO A 39 -14.20 21.49 23.92
CA PRO A 39 -15.00 20.45 23.29
C PRO A 39 -15.31 20.78 21.83
N GLN A 40 -14.93 19.90 20.91
CA GLN A 40 -15.16 20.07 19.47
C GLN A 40 -15.62 18.76 18.84
N ASP A 41 -16.67 18.84 18.03
CA ASP A 41 -17.09 17.78 17.11
C ASP A 41 -16.40 18.01 15.76
N LEU A 42 -15.57 17.05 15.36
CA LEU A 42 -14.74 17.11 14.16
C LEU A 42 -15.18 16.04 13.16
N ASP A 43 -15.40 16.46 11.93
CA ASP A 43 -15.59 15.57 10.77
C ASP A 43 -14.28 15.46 9.99
N LEU A 44 -13.95 14.24 9.57
CA LEU A 44 -12.75 13.93 8.81
C LEU A 44 -13.12 13.56 7.38
N ARG A 45 -12.43 14.17 6.44
CA ARG A 45 -12.51 13.82 5.04
C ARG A 45 -11.15 13.39 4.52
N THR A 46 -11.10 12.16 4.02
CA THR A 46 -9.93 11.57 3.39
C THR A 46 -10.07 11.65 1.87
N SER A 47 -8.95 11.87 1.20
CA SER A 47 -8.86 11.88 -0.26
C SER A 47 -7.51 11.35 -0.69
N VAL A 48 -7.45 10.78 -1.89
CA VAL A 48 -6.23 10.22 -2.45
C VAL A 48 -6.12 10.57 -3.94
N SER A 49 -4.90 10.87 -4.36
CA SER A 49 -4.56 11.17 -5.74
C SER A 49 -3.31 10.38 -6.14
N PRO A 50 -3.34 9.55 -7.20
CA PRO A 50 -4.50 9.19 -8.01
C PRO A 50 -5.58 8.43 -7.19
N SER A 51 -6.79 8.30 -7.73
CA SER A 51 -8.00 7.81 -7.02
C SER A 51 -7.97 6.31 -6.67
N PHE A 52 -7.02 5.92 -5.82
CA PHE A 52 -6.89 4.58 -5.29
C PHE A 52 -7.95 4.28 -4.22
N PRO A 53 -8.33 3.02 -4.00
CA PRO A 53 -9.21 2.67 -2.90
C PRO A 53 -8.57 3.06 -1.56
N LEU A 54 -9.29 3.87 -0.78
CA LEU A 54 -8.87 4.31 0.55
C LEU A 54 -10.02 4.12 1.53
N THR A 55 -9.79 3.34 2.58
CA THR A 55 -10.75 3.14 3.66
C THR A 55 -10.21 3.75 4.94
N SER A 56 -11.05 4.42 5.73
CA SER A 56 -10.68 4.94 7.06
C SER A 56 -11.65 4.41 8.10
N ASN A 57 -11.15 4.06 9.29
CA ASN A 57 -11.99 3.72 10.44
C ASN A 57 -12.42 4.96 11.25
N LEU A 58 -11.90 6.15 10.92
CA LEU A 58 -12.15 7.37 11.67
C LEU A 58 -12.68 8.45 10.72
N SER A 59 -13.99 8.63 10.73
CA SER A 59 -14.67 9.66 9.93
C SER A 59 -15.15 10.83 10.78
N ARG A 60 -15.36 10.64 12.08
CA ARG A 60 -15.81 11.66 13.03
C ARG A 60 -15.23 11.40 14.40
N VAL A 61 -14.98 12.45 15.15
CA VAL A 61 -14.54 12.35 16.54
C VAL A 61 -14.99 13.57 17.33
N ARG A 62 -15.32 13.34 18.60
CA ARG A 62 -15.50 14.41 19.58
C ARG A 62 -14.27 14.44 20.47
N LEU A 63 -13.63 15.59 20.58
CA LEU A 63 -12.43 15.78 21.40
C LEU A 63 -12.65 16.92 22.40
N GLU A 64 -12.25 16.67 23.63
CA GLU A 64 -12.15 17.66 24.70
C GLU A 64 -10.78 18.37 24.66
N LEU A 65 -10.54 19.29 25.59
CA LEU A 65 -9.29 20.04 25.67
C LEU A 65 -8.08 19.13 25.89
N ASN A 66 -7.08 19.23 25.01
CA ASN A 66 -5.87 18.41 24.98
C ASN A 66 -6.12 16.91 24.78
N GLU A 67 -7.31 16.54 24.32
CA GLU A 67 -7.63 15.16 23.98
C GLU A 67 -7.07 14.80 22.61
N SER A 68 -6.68 13.53 22.46
CA SER A 68 -6.23 12.97 21.19
C SER A 68 -7.01 11.73 20.81
N ALA A 69 -7.22 11.55 19.51
CA ALA A 69 -7.75 10.32 18.94
C ALA A 69 -6.81 9.75 17.89
N TRP A 70 -6.86 8.43 17.76
CA TRP A 70 -6.08 7.67 16.80
C TRP A 70 -6.99 6.97 15.81
N GLY A 71 -6.55 6.93 14.56
CA GLY A 71 -7.24 6.25 13.48
C GLY A 71 -6.24 5.53 12.57
N SER A 72 -6.82 4.78 11.65
CA SER A 72 -6.11 4.00 10.64
C SER A 72 -6.74 4.27 9.28
N LEU A 73 -5.89 4.36 8.26
CA LEU A 73 -6.32 4.35 6.86
C LEU A 73 -5.69 3.15 6.15
N TRP A 74 -6.51 2.44 5.37
CA TRP A 74 -6.06 1.36 4.49
C TRP A 74 -6.06 1.88 3.07
N LEU A 75 -4.86 2.02 2.51
CA LEU A 75 -4.64 2.34 1.11
C LEU A 75 -4.44 1.04 0.35
N GLU A 76 -5.25 0.81 -0.68
CA GLU A 76 -5.08 -0.32 -1.59
C GLU A 76 -4.47 0.18 -2.90
N VAL A 77 -3.37 -0.41 -3.31
CA VAL A 77 -2.70 -0.06 -4.57
C VAL A 77 -3.20 -1.01 -5.64
N PRO A 78 -3.88 -0.53 -6.70
CA PRO A 78 -4.33 -1.39 -7.79
C PRO A 78 -3.18 -2.16 -8.44
N ASP A 79 -3.42 -3.37 -8.95
CA ASP A 79 -2.42 -4.14 -9.72
C ASP A 79 -1.94 -3.38 -10.97
N SER A 80 -2.80 -2.50 -11.50
CA SER A 80 -2.50 -1.65 -12.65
C SER A 80 -1.74 -0.37 -12.29
N ALA A 81 -1.37 -0.16 -11.02
CA ALA A 81 -0.63 1.02 -10.61
C ALA A 81 0.73 1.07 -11.31
N ALA A 82 1.04 2.20 -11.94
CA ALA A 82 2.33 2.38 -12.60
C ALA A 82 3.46 2.34 -11.55
N PRO A 83 4.53 1.57 -11.79
CA PRO A 83 5.79 1.74 -11.07
C PRO A 83 6.25 3.20 -11.09
N ASP A 84 6.91 3.62 -10.02
CA ASP A 84 7.41 4.97 -9.76
C ASP A 84 6.33 6.05 -9.70
N SER A 85 5.06 5.67 -9.59
CA SER A 85 3.96 6.62 -9.38
C SER A 85 3.91 7.10 -7.93
N VAL A 86 3.62 8.39 -7.77
CA VAL A 86 3.46 9.02 -6.45
C VAL A 86 1.99 9.09 -6.10
N VAL A 87 1.64 8.50 -4.95
CA VAL A 87 0.32 8.57 -4.35
C VAL A 87 0.34 9.61 -3.24
N THR A 88 -0.59 10.54 -3.27
CA THR A 88 -0.77 11.56 -2.23
C THR A 88 -2.06 11.27 -1.49
N VAL A 89 -1.96 10.95 -0.21
CA VAL A 89 -3.10 10.81 0.70
C VAL A 89 -3.25 12.13 1.44
N THR A 90 -4.43 12.73 1.43
CA THR A 90 -4.73 13.98 2.14
C THR A 90 -5.90 13.75 3.08
N VAL A 91 -5.74 14.15 4.34
CA VAL A 91 -6.79 14.17 5.34
C VAL A 91 -7.07 15.63 5.70
N THR A 92 -8.34 15.98 5.74
CA THR A 92 -8.82 17.31 6.12
C THR A 92 -9.78 17.16 7.29
N VAL A 93 -9.71 18.09 8.24
CA VAL A 93 -10.59 18.14 9.41
C VAL A 93 -11.46 19.37 9.30
N THR A 94 -12.77 19.19 9.50
CA THR A 94 -13.73 20.28 9.57
C THR A 94 -14.44 20.24 10.91
N GLY A 95 -14.37 21.33 11.67
CA GLY A 95 -15.21 21.51 12.85
C GLY A 95 -16.66 21.70 12.43
N ARG A 96 -17.59 21.16 13.21
CA ARG A 96 -19.02 21.33 12.97
C ARG A 96 -19.50 22.76 13.25
N GLU A 97 -18.80 23.47 14.12
CA GLU A 97 -18.95 24.91 14.30
C GLU A 97 -18.07 25.67 13.31
N ALA A 98 -18.57 26.82 12.86
CA ALA A 98 -17.88 27.70 11.95
C ALA A 98 -16.58 28.22 12.59
N SER A 99 -15.48 27.51 12.36
CA SER A 99 -14.16 27.94 12.80
C SER A 99 -13.65 29.05 11.87
N PRO A 100 -13.19 30.20 12.40
CA PRO A 100 -12.61 31.27 11.61
C PRO A 100 -11.18 30.87 11.18
N GLY A 101 -11.07 29.99 10.19
CA GLY A 101 -9.77 29.58 9.64
C GLY A 101 -9.89 28.51 8.55
N PRO A 102 -8.84 28.32 7.74
CA PRO A 102 -8.77 27.20 6.82
C PRO A 102 -8.76 25.89 7.63
N PRO A 103 -9.45 24.84 7.14
CA PRO A 103 -9.50 23.55 7.83
C PRO A 103 -8.09 22.95 7.98
N PRO A 104 -7.74 22.41 9.16
CA PRO A 104 -6.50 21.67 9.35
C PRO A 104 -6.41 20.52 8.34
N HIS A 105 -5.22 20.31 7.79
CA HIS A 105 -4.98 19.21 6.86
C HIS A 105 -3.58 18.62 7.06
N ALA A 106 -3.45 17.36 6.69
CA ALA A 106 -2.21 16.61 6.69
C ALA A 106 -2.17 15.79 5.41
N PHE A 107 -0.99 15.64 4.83
CA PHE A 107 -0.81 14.81 3.65
C PHE A 107 0.43 13.95 3.77
N LEU A 108 0.39 12.82 3.08
CA LEU A 108 1.49 11.86 3.00
C LEU A 108 1.68 11.48 1.53
N ARG A 109 2.92 11.54 1.06
CA ARG A 109 3.30 11.11 -0.29
C ARG A 109 4.01 9.77 -0.20
N LEU A 110 3.53 8.81 -0.97
CA LEU A 110 4.02 7.45 -1.01
C LEU A 110 4.43 7.12 -2.45
N LEU A 111 5.51 6.38 -2.60
CA LEU A 111 6.02 5.94 -3.90
C LEU A 111 5.64 4.48 -4.12
N VAL A 112 4.98 4.20 -5.24
CA VAL A 112 4.77 2.83 -5.73
C VAL A 112 6.03 2.42 -6.45
N LEU A 113 6.76 1.41 -5.95
CA LEU A 113 7.81 0.79 -6.72
C LEU A 113 7.26 -0.46 -7.38
N GLY A 114 7.63 -0.66 -8.65
CA GLY A 114 7.39 -1.93 -9.30
C GLY A 114 8.17 -3.05 -8.62
N PRO A 115 7.87 -4.31 -8.97
CA PRO A 115 8.80 -5.40 -8.68
C PRO A 115 10.18 -4.97 -9.19
N ALA A 116 11.17 -4.89 -8.30
CA ALA A 116 12.55 -4.83 -8.77
C ALA A 116 12.71 -6.05 -9.67
N LEU A 117 13.08 -5.82 -10.92
CA LEU A 117 13.41 -6.87 -11.86
C LEU A 117 14.54 -7.66 -11.18
N GLN A 118 14.18 -8.78 -10.54
CA GLN A 118 15.14 -9.72 -9.98
C GLN A 118 16.13 -9.96 -11.12
N ASP A 119 17.39 -9.60 -10.89
CA ASP A 119 18.47 -9.68 -11.84
C ASP A 119 18.35 -11.00 -12.63
N PRO A 120 18.20 -11.00 -13.97
CA PRO A 120 18.12 -12.23 -14.75
C PRO A 120 19.44 -13.01 -14.74
N LEU A 121 20.47 -12.56 -14.01
CA LEU A 121 21.75 -13.23 -13.87
C LEU A 121 21.70 -14.46 -12.95
N ALA A 122 20.70 -15.31 -13.15
CA ALA A 122 20.78 -16.73 -12.85
C ALA A 122 20.03 -17.50 -13.94
N ALA A 123 20.37 -17.24 -15.21
CA ALA A 123 20.07 -18.18 -16.28
C ALA A 123 20.80 -19.49 -15.98
N PRO A 124 20.11 -20.64 -15.82
CA PRO A 124 20.76 -21.93 -15.99
C PRO A 124 21.14 -21.99 -17.47
N ALA A 125 22.44 -22.03 -17.75
CA ALA A 125 22.96 -22.13 -19.11
C ALA A 125 22.25 -23.25 -19.87
N HIS A 126 21.55 -22.89 -20.94
CA HIS A 126 21.07 -23.84 -21.93
C HIS A 126 22.28 -24.53 -22.57
N SER A 127 22.30 -25.87 -22.55
CA SER A 127 23.11 -26.67 -23.47
C SER A 127 22.18 -27.25 -24.54
N SER A 128 22.52 -26.97 -25.79
CA SER A 128 21.78 -27.22 -27.04
C SER A 128 21.45 -28.70 -27.31
N GLY A 129 20.33 -28.92 -28.03
CA GLY A 129 19.66 -30.20 -28.40
C GLY A 129 20.42 -31.16 -29.36
N PRO A 130 19.78 -31.94 -30.28
CA PRO A 130 18.38 -31.90 -30.77
C PRO A 130 17.61 -33.24 -30.91
N ILE A 131 16.27 -33.12 -30.92
CA ILE A 131 15.23 -33.70 -31.82
C ILE A 131 15.33 -35.19 -32.23
N LEU A 132 14.28 -35.99 -31.97
CA LEU A 132 13.37 -36.62 -32.97
C LEU A 132 12.55 -37.79 -32.39
N THR A 133 11.21 -37.69 -32.57
CA THR A 133 10.26 -38.79 -32.87
C THR A 133 10.09 -39.90 -31.83
N SER A 134 9.00 -40.66 -31.70
CA SER A 134 7.66 -40.75 -32.27
C SER A 134 7.07 -42.00 -31.57
N THR A 135 5.79 -41.95 -31.20
CA THR A 135 4.87 -43.11 -31.09
C THR A 135 5.16 -44.22 -30.06
N SER A 136 4.28 -44.34 -29.06
CA SER A 136 4.08 -45.55 -28.23
C SER A 136 3.44 -46.67 -29.08
N PRO A 137 3.74 -47.98 -28.90
CA PRO A 137 2.99 -48.78 -27.92
C PRO A 137 3.78 -49.96 -27.27
N ALA A 138 3.06 -50.73 -26.47
CA ALA A 138 3.48 -51.76 -25.50
C ALA A 138 4.05 -53.09 -26.04
N SER A 139 4.59 -53.88 -25.08
CA SER A 139 4.60 -55.35 -24.95
C SER A 139 5.90 -56.16 -25.12
N THR A 140 6.14 -56.97 -24.06
CA THR A 140 6.82 -58.28 -23.95
C THR A 140 8.29 -58.42 -24.38
N LEU A 141 9.16 -58.62 -23.39
CA LEU A 141 10.46 -59.27 -23.56
C LEU A 141 10.62 -60.37 -22.50
N VAL A 142 10.26 -61.59 -22.89
CA VAL A 142 10.71 -62.85 -22.28
C VAL A 142 12.03 -63.20 -22.96
N THR A 143 13.13 -63.19 -22.22
CA THR A 143 14.44 -63.61 -22.73
C THR A 143 14.54 -65.13 -22.72
N GLN A 144 14.47 -65.74 -23.90
CA GLN A 144 14.84 -67.13 -24.14
C GLN A 144 16.37 -67.23 -24.28
N GLY A 145 17.01 -67.86 -23.29
CA GLY A 145 18.45 -68.13 -23.27
C GLY A 145 18.87 -69.17 -24.32
N ARG A 146 20.06 -68.96 -24.89
CA ARG A 146 20.72 -69.75 -25.94
C ARG A 146 21.97 -70.41 -25.34
N ALA A 147 22.25 -71.69 -25.64
CA ALA A 147 23.62 -72.22 -25.78
C ALA A 147 23.66 -73.69 -26.27
N GLY A 148 24.62 -73.97 -27.17
CA GLY A 148 25.11 -75.31 -27.60
C GLY A 148 24.68 -75.71 -29.01
N GLY A 149 25.49 -75.73 -30.08
CA GLY A 149 26.94 -75.59 -30.22
C GLY A 149 27.66 -76.95 -30.26
N GLY A 150 27.97 -77.45 -31.46
CA GLY A 150 28.91 -78.57 -31.69
C GLY A 150 28.27 -79.85 -32.18
#